data_AF-A0A0A6RS87-F1
#
_entry.id   AF-A0A0A6RS87-F1
#
_cell.length_a   1.000
_cell.length_b   1.000
_cell.length_c   1.000
_cell.angle_alpha   90.00
_cell.angle_beta   90.00
_cell.angle_gamma   90.00
#
_symmetry.space_group_name_H-M   'P 1'
#
loop_
_entity.id
_entity.type
_entity.pdbx_description
1 polymer ?
#
loop_
_entity_poly.entity_id
_entity_poly.type
_entity_poly.pdbx_seq_one_letter_code
_entity_poly.pdbx_strand_id
1 'polypeptide(L)'
;MNILAPLAKKVEFDSNMMWVELSDGRKLGVPLAYFPRLLNASMEQRQLYEISGGGTGLHWDEIDEDINVEYLLMGIGDRTQPFLQSQLLAA
;
A
#
# COMPACT_ATOMS: atom_id res chain seq x y z
N MET A 1 -1.37 11.00 -26.56
CA MET A 1 -0.43 10.75 -25.45
C MET A 1 -0.92 9.49 -24.75
N ASN A 2 -0.23 8.36 -24.88
CA ASN A 2 -0.60 7.16 -24.13
C ASN A 2 -0.17 7.39 -22.68
N ILE A 3 -1.14 7.70 -21.81
CA ILE A 3 -0.88 7.72 -20.38
C ILE A 3 -0.88 6.26 -19.94
N LEU A 4 0.28 5.76 -19.51
CA LEU A 4 0.37 4.45 -18.89
C LEU A 4 -0.36 4.49 -17.55
N ALA A 5 -1.23 3.52 -17.29
CA ALA A 5 -1.88 3.40 -15.99
C ALA A 5 -0.82 3.18 -14.89
N PRO A 6 -1.02 3.71 -13.68
CA PRO A 6 -0.09 3.54 -12.57
C PRO A 6 -0.31 2.20 -11.86
N LEU A 7 0.20 1.12 -12.46
CA LEU A 7 0.09 -0.24 -11.94
C LEU A 7 1.36 -0.61 -11.17
N ALA A 8 1.23 -1.31 -10.05
CA ALA A 8 2.38 -1.79 -9.28
C ALA A 8 3.19 -2.81 -10.08
N LYS A 9 4.51 -2.65 -10.05
CA LYS A 9 5.51 -3.58 -10.62
C LYS A 9 6.36 -4.26 -9.56
N LYS A 10 6.62 -3.55 -8.46
CA LYS A 10 7.48 -4.00 -7.37
C LYS A 10 7.14 -3.23 -6.10
N VAL A 11 7.28 -3.88 -4.97
CA VAL A 11 7.23 -3.27 -3.64
C VAL A 11 8.57 -3.50 -2.92
N GLU A 12 9.06 -2.45 -2.28
CA GLU A 12 10.24 -2.48 -1.42
C GLU A 12 9.91 -1.82 -0.07
N PHE A 13 10.70 -2.14 0.95
CA PHE A 13 10.47 -1.68 2.30
C PHE A 13 11.74 -1.14 2.92
N ASP A 14 11.59 -0.08 3.71
CA ASP A 14 12.55 0.28 4.76
C ASP A 14 11.88 0.16 6.14
N SER A 15 12.48 0.77 7.17
CA SER A 15 11.96 0.69 8.53
C SER A 15 10.56 1.30 8.68
N ASN A 16 10.24 2.34 7.92
CA ASN A 16 9.05 3.17 8.12
C ASN A 16 8.20 3.33 6.86
N MET A 17 8.72 2.97 5.69
CA MET A 17 8.08 3.22 4.40
C MET A 17 7.91 1.93 3.59
N MET A 18 6.79 1.85 2.89
CA MET A 18 6.57 1.00 1.72
C MET A 18 6.81 1.83 0.46
N TRP A 19 7.56 1.30 -0.49
CA TRP A 19 7.87 1.94 -1.76
C TRP A 19 7.31 1.10 -2.91
N VAL A 20 6.37 1.66 -3.67
CA VAL A 20 5.73 0.99 -4.81
C VAL A 20 6.31 1.57 -6.11
N GLU A 21 6.96 0.74 -6.91
CA GLU A 21 7.38 1.09 -8.26
C GLU A 21 6.19 0.90 -9.22
N LEU A 22 5.85 1.95 -9.96
CA LEU A 22 4.69 2.00 -10.85
C LEU A 22 5.11 1.83 -12.31
N SER A 23 4.23 1.25 -13.12
CA SER A 23 4.46 1.00 -14.56
C SER A 23 4.64 2.26 -15.39
N ASP A 24 4.22 3.42 -14.89
CA ASP A 24 4.39 4.73 -15.51
C ASP A 24 5.73 5.41 -15.18
N GLY A 25 6.63 4.72 -14.47
CA GLY A 25 7.97 5.18 -14.15
C GLY A 25 8.07 5.96 -12.82
N ARG A 26 6.96 6.15 -12.12
CA ARG A 26 6.96 6.75 -10.78
C ARG A 26 7.31 5.73 -9.70
N LYS A 27 7.76 6.23 -8.55
CA LYS A 27 7.89 5.47 -7.30
C LYS A 27 7.08 6.18 -6.22
N LEU A 28 6.12 5.48 -5.62
CA LEU A 28 5.22 5.99 -4.60
C LEU A 28 5.72 5.55 -3.22
N GLY A 29 6.04 6.50 -2.36
CA GLY A 29 6.34 6.24 -0.95
C GLY A 29 5.08 6.33 -0.10
N VAL A 30 4.83 5.31 0.71
CA VAL A 30 3.68 5.23 1.62
C VAL A 30 4.17 4.87 3.02
N PRO A 31 3.87 5.67 4.06
CA PRO A 31 4.24 5.33 5.41
C PRO A 31 3.58 4.02 5.87
N LEU A 32 4.35 3.12 6.47
CA LEU A 32 3.82 1.88 7.05
C LEU A 32 2.77 2.14 8.13
N ALA A 33 2.87 3.29 8.80
CA ALA A 33 1.87 3.73 9.79
C ALA A 33 0.43 3.82 9.24
N TYR A 34 0.25 3.85 7.91
CA TYR A 34 -1.07 3.84 7.29
C TYR A 34 -1.72 2.46 7.27
N PHE A 35 -0.94 1.40 7.50
CA PHE A 35 -1.35 0.00 7.46
C PHE A 35 -0.82 -0.72 8.71
N PRO A 36 -1.58 -0.73 9.81
CA PRO A 36 -1.14 -1.31 11.08
C PRO A 36 -0.63 -2.74 10.99
N ARG A 37 -1.15 -3.59 10.10
CA ARG A 37 -0.65 -4.97 9.95
C ARG A 37 0.75 -4.98 9.34
N LEU A 38 0.96 -4.23 8.25
CA LEU A 38 2.30 -4.05 7.67
C LEU A 38 3.29 -3.37 8.62
N LEU A 39 2.84 -2.38 9.39
CA LEU A 39 3.67 -1.72 10.40
C LEU A 39 4.21 -2.72 11.42
N ASN A 40 3.38 -3.66 11.87
CA ASN A 40 3.73 -4.66 12.87
C ASN A 40 4.36 -5.93 12.29
N ALA A 41 4.30 -6.12 10.96
CA ALA A 41 4.91 -7.26 10.29
C ALA A 41 6.45 -7.21 10.32
N SER A 42 7.08 -8.38 10.36
CA SER A 42 8.54 -8.51 10.21
C SER A 42 9.00 -8.13 8.79
N MET A 43 10.30 -7.95 8.60
CA MET A 43 10.84 -7.67 7.26
C MET A 43 10.57 -8.83 6.29
N GLU A 44 10.70 -10.06 6.79
CA GLU A 44 10.44 -11.29 6.03
C GLU A 44 8.97 -11.35 5.60
N GLN A 45 8.04 -11.10 6.53
CA GLN A 45 6.60 -11.06 6.24
C GLN A 45 6.25 -9.98 5.20
N ARG A 46 6.82 -8.78 5.32
CA ARG A 46 6.62 -7.69 4.33
C ARG A 46 7.11 -8.07 2.93
N GLN A 47 8.16 -8.88 2.83
CA GLN A 47 8.71 -9.31 1.54
C GLN A 47 7.87 -10.40 0.85
N LEU A 48 6.99 -11.10 1.58
CA LEU A 48 6.09 -12.13 1.05
C LEU A 48 4.79 -11.55 0.48
N TYR A 49 4.92 -10.54 -0.38
CA TYR A 49 3.77 -9.94 -1.07
C TYR A 49 3.51 -10.58 -2.42
N GLU A 50 2.26 -10.52 -2.86
CA GLU A 50 1.84 -10.82 -4.21
C GLU A 50 1.24 -9.59 -4.88
N ILE A 51 1.57 -9.39 -6.16
CA ILE A 51 0.94 -8.36 -7.00
C ILE A 51 -0.19 -9.02 -7.77
N SER A 52 -1.42 -8.55 -7.56
CA SER A 52 -2.63 -9.12 -8.14
C SER A 52 -3.36 -8.13 -9.06
N GLY A 53 -4.38 -8.59 -9.77
CA GLY A 53 -5.22 -7.74 -10.62
C GLY A 53 -4.48 -7.04 -11.77
N GLY A 54 -3.33 -7.57 -12.19
CA GLY A 54 -2.47 -6.93 -13.18
C GLY A 54 -1.71 -5.69 -12.66
N GLY A 55 -1.51 -5.59 -11.35
CA GLY A 55 -0.82 -4.46 -10.70
C GLY A 55 -1.76 -3.46 -10.03
N THR A 56 -3.04 -3.78 -9.89
CA THR A 56 -4.02 -2.95 -9.17
C THR A 56 -4.11 -3.30 -7.69
N GLY A 57 -3.71 -4.51 -7.30
CA GLY A 57 -3.73 -5.00 -5.93
C GLY A 57 -2.36 -5.47 -5.44
N LEU A 58 -2.15 -5.32 -4.14
CA LEU A 58 -1.05 -5.91 -3.38
C LEU A 58 -1.69 -6.75 -2.27
N HIS A 59 -1.19 -7.97 -2.07
CA HIS A 59 -1.73 -8.90 -1.09
C HIS A 59 -0.61 -9.53 -0.27
N TRP A 60 -0.87 -9.74 1.02
CA TRP A 60 -0.05 -10.55 1.92
C TRP A 60 -0.92 -11.59 2.62
N ASP A 61 -0.66 -12.87 2.31
CA ASP A 61 -1.44 -14.00 2.85
C ASP A 61 -1.22 -14.17 4.36
N GLU A 62 0.04 -14.17 4.82
CA GLU A 62 0.38 -14.47 6.22
C GLU A 62 -0.18 -13.44 7.21
N ILE A 63 -0.20 -12.16 6.84
CA ILE A 63 -0.69 -11.07 7.69
C ILE A 63 -2.13 -10.65 7.35
N ASP A 64 -2.76 -11.29 6.36
CA ASP A 64 -4.12 -11.01 5.90
C ASP A 64 -4.30 -9.51 5.62
N GLU A 65 -3.48 -8.98 4.72
CA GLU A 65 -3.51 -7.57 4.31
C GLU A 65 -3.70 -7.45 2.79
N ASP A 66 -4.61 -6.57 2.39
CA ASP A 66 -4.95 -6.28 1.00
C ASP A 66 -4.93 -4.78 0.76
N ILE A 67 -4.16 -4.35 -0.24
CA ILE A 67 -4.00 -2.93 -0.58
C ILE A 67 -4.32 -2.69 -2.04
N ASN A 68 -5.17 -1.69 -2.29
CA ASN A 68 -5.50 -1.23 -3.63
C ASN A 68 -4.57 -0.07 -4.04
N VAL A 69 -3.89 -0.20 -5.19
CA VAL A 69 -2.91 0.77 -5.69
C VAL A 69 -3.56 2.11 -6.04
N GLU A 70 -4.79 2.12 -6.56
CA GLU A 70 -5.53 3.36 -6.83
C GLU A 70 -5.81 4.12 -5.52
N TYR A 71 -6.12 3.41 -4.44
CA TYR A 71 -6.36 4.04 -3.14
C TYR A 71 -5.09 4.65 -2.53
N LEU A 72 -3.93 4.01 -2.74
CA LEU A 72 -2.64 4.61 -2.36
C LEU A 72 -2.41 5.96 -3.07
N LEU A 73 -2.72 6.04 -4.37
CA LEU A 73 -2.59 7.27 -5.16
C LEU A 73 -3.55 8.38 -4.70
N MET A 74 -4.70 8.00 -4.13
CA MET A 74 -5.66 8.93 -3.53
C MET A 74 -5.30 9.33 -2.09
N GLY A 75 -4.21 8.78 -1.52
CA GLY A 75 -3.81 9.03 -0.13
C GLY A 75 -4.66 8.29 0.90
N ILE A 76 -5.33 7.20 0.50
CA ILE A 76 -6.22 6.44 1.36
C ILE A 76 -5.46 5.21 1.89
N GLY A 77 -5.30 5.16 3.22
CA GLY A 77 -4.66 4.06 3.94
C GLY A 77 -5.63 2.93 4.31
N ASP A 78 -5.31 2.20 5.38
CA ASP A 78 -6.11 1.11 5.92
C ASP A 78 -7.59 1.52 6.12
N ARG A 79 -8.49 0.72 5.53
CA ARG A 79 -9.94 0.89 5.62
C ARG A 79 -10.62 -0.14 6.54
N THR A 80 -9.86 -1.08 7.09
CA THR A 80 -10.36 -2.11 8.00
C THR A 80 -10.57 -1.59 9.42
N GLN A 81 -9.97 -0.43 9.75
CA GLN A 81 -10.17 0.27 11.01
C GLN A 81 -11.13 1.46 10.84
N PRO A 82 -12.34 1.45 11.45
CA PRO A 82 -13.26 2.59 11.43
C PRO A 82 -12.74 3.83 12.18
N PHE A 83 -11.60 3.73 12.87
CA PHE A 83 -11.27 4.59 13.99
C PHE A 83 -10.69 5.98 13.62
N LEU A 84 -10.25 6.20 12.38
CA LEU A 84 -9.66 7.49 11.97
C LEU A 84 -10.68 8.46 11.34
N GLN A 85 -11.89 8.00 11.00
CA GLN A 85 -12.89 8.88 10.40
C GLN A 85 -13.57 9.81 11.43
N SER A 86 -13.52 9.45 12.71
CA SER A 86 -14.11 10.23 13.81
C SER A 86 -13.22 11.38 14.31
N GLN A 87 -11.91 11.36 14.07
CA GLN A 87 -10.99 12.41 14.54
C GLN A 87 -10.75 13.54 13.52
N LEU A 88 -10.97 13.28 12.22
CA LEU A 88 -10.87 14.30 11.16
C LEU A 88 -12.15 15.13 11.00
N LEU A 89 -13.30 14.67 11.50
CA LEU A 89 -14.56 15.43 11.52
C LEU A 89 -14.76 16.27 12.79
N ALA A 90 -13.81 16.21 13.73
CA ALA A 90 -13.85 16.92 15.00
C ALA A 90 -12.89 18.13 15.07
N ALA A 91 -12.28 18.51 13.94
CA ALA A 91 -11.38 19.66 13.80
C ALA A 91 -11.95 20.73 12.88
#